data_AF-A0A836SG78-F1
#
_entry.id   AF-A0A836SG78-F1
#
_cell.length_a   1.000
_cell.length_b   1.000
_cell.length_c   1.000
_cell.angle_alpha   90.00
_cell.angle_beta   90.00
_cell.angle_gamma   90.00
#
_symmetry.space_group_name_H-M   'P 1'
#
loop_
_entity.id
_entity.type
_entity.pdbx_description
1 polymer ?
#
loop_
_entity_poly.entity_id
_entity_poly.type
_entity_poly.pdbx_seq_one_letter_code
_entity_poly.pdbx_strand_id
1 'polypeptide(L)'
;CVSPDTLVITENKIKEIKDVHNPDKLIGYLNDFSLCKLMCKVHTKRKNVFNINNSLIASAEHKIFTFNENGFREKMVKDLTKDDYLILPRKLEVKEKRIKIPNFEVGRIKKVSKLTKKLAQFLGYYYGDGDKSFCNNRIRIRDKNLKLLRYYGKILEDVFGLKPKIENVKKDKGLFPL
;
A
#
# COMPACT_ATOMS: atom_id res chain seq x y z
N CYS A 1 -11.36 15.13 18.14
CA CYS A 1 -10.58 14.01 17.57
C CYS A 1 -11.51 12.84 17.33
N VAL A 2 -11.19 12.00 16.36
CA VAL A 2 -11.94 10.78 16.04
C VAL A 2 -11.10 9.55 16.33
N SER A 3 -11.75 8.40 16.42
CA SER A 3 -11.10 7.11 16.68
C SER A 3 -10.14 6.72 15.54
N PRO A 4 -8.99 6.07 15.82
CA PRO A 4 -7.97 5.74 14.81
C PRO A 4 -8.44 4.86 13.65
N ASP A 5 -9.48 4.06 13.87
CA ASP A 5 -10.15 3.18 12.90
C ASP A 5 -11.21 3.90 12.05
N THR A 6 -11.43 5.20 12.28
CA THR A 6 -12.37 6.00 11.48
C THR A 6 -11.94 6.01 10.02
N LEU A 7 -12.84 5.59 9.13
CA LEU A 7 -12.59 5.56 7.70
C LEU A 7 -12.68 6.96 7.10
N VAL A 8 -11.70 7.29 6.26
CA VAL A 8 -11.65 8.54 5.51
C VAL A 8 -11.41 8.29 4.03
N ILE A 9 -12.02 9.12 3.19
CA ILE A 9 -11.93 8.99 1.73
C ILE A 9 -10.72 9.82 1.27
N THR A 10 -9.76 9.15 0.64
CA THR A 10 -8.60 9.79 0.00
C THR A 10 -8.79 9.85 -1.52
N GLU A 11 -7.92 10.58 -2.22
CA GLU A 11 -7.91 10.67 -3.70
C GLU A 11 -7.90 9.29 -4.39
N ASN A 12 -7.28 8.27 -3.80
CA ASN A 12 -7.07 6.98 -4.48
C ASN A 12 -7.76 5.79 -3.79
N LYS A 13 -8.14 5.89 -2.50
CA LYS A 13 -8.78 4.80 -1.74
C LYS A 13 -9.40 5.28 -0.42
N ILE A 14 -10.22 4.43 0.19
CA ILE A 14 -10.63 4.58 1.59
C ILE A 14 -9.52 4.00 2.49
N LYS A 15 -9.18 4.71 3.57
CA LYS A 15 -8.21 4.27 4.57
C LYS A 15 -8.73 4.58 5.97
N GLU A 16 -8.23 3.88 6.98
CA GLU A 16 -8.37 4.33 8.37
C GLU A 16 -7.55 5.60 8.60
N ILE A 17 -8.05 6.51 9.43
CA ILE A 17 -7.39 7.80 9.70
C ILE A 17 -6.01 7.61 10.34
N LYS A 18 -5.77 6.49 11.05
CA LYS A 18 -4.44 6.13 11.59
C LYS A 18 -3.39 5.84 10.52
N ASP A 19 -3.79 5.45 9.31
CA ASP A 19 -2.87 5.10 8.20
C ASP A 19 -2.66 6.26 7.21
N VAL A 20 -3.44 7.32 7.36
CA VAL A 20 -3.30 8.55 6.57
C VAL A 20 -2.04 9.31 6.99
N HIS A 21 -1.27 9.76 6.00
CA HIS A 21 -0.03 10.52 6.20
C HIS A 21 0.20 11.50 5.04
N ASN A 22 1.01 12.54 5.25
CA ASN A 22 1.45 13.42 4.17
C ASN A 22 2.22 12.57 3.12
N PRO A 23 1.90 12.62 1.81
CA PRO A 23 1.13 13.63 1.08
C PRO A 23 -0.31 13.24 0.67
N ASP A 24 -0.98 12.40 1.45
CA ASP A 24 -2.38 12.04 1.18
C ASP A 24 -3.27 13.28 1.05
N LYS A 25 -4.19 13.24 0.08
CA LYS A 25 -5.29 14.18 -0.07
C LYS A 25 -6.57 13.53 0.39
N LEU A 26 -7.37 14.26 1.15
CA LEU A 26 -8.61 13.81 1.77
C LEU A 26 -9.78 14.61 1.23
N ILE A 27 -10.96 14.01 1.15
CA ILE A 27 -12.18 14.78 0.91
C ILE A 27 -12.53 15.51 2.21
N GLY A 28 -12.62 16.83 2.12
CA GLY A 28 -13.04 17.71 3.21
C GLY A 28 -14.12 18.68 2.76
N TYR A 29 -14.76 19.34 3.72
CA TYR A 29 -15.74 20.39 3.48
C TYR A 29 -15.18 21.73 3.98
N LEU A 30 -15.08 22.71 3.07
CA LEU A 30 -14.76 24.11 3.39
C LEU A 30 -15.91 25.00 2.92
N ASN A 31 -16.17 24.99 1.61
CA ASN A 31 -17.35 25.60 0.98
C ASN A 31 -18.11 24.54 0.16
N ASP A 32 -17.35 23.63 -0.46
CA ASP A 32 -17.80 22.45 -1.16
C ASP A 32 -17.04 21.21 -0.66
N PHE A 33 -17.50 20.02 -1.07
CA PHE A 33 -16.75 18.78 -0.84
C PHE A 33 -15.67 18.64 -1.90
N SER A 34 -14.41 18.89 -1.51
CA SER A 34 -13.26 18.86 -2.43
C SER A 34 -12.04 18.17 -1.80
N LEU A 35 -11.05 17.84 -2.63
CA LEU A 35 -9.81 17.21 -2.19
C LEU A 35 -8.88 18.24 -1.54
N CYS A 36 -8.64 18.08 -0.24
CA CYS A 36 -7.73 18.90 0.55
C CYS A 36 -6.43 18.13 0.84
N LYS A 37 -5.28 18.81 0.81
CA LYS A 37 -4.00 18.21 1.22
C LYS A 37 -3.93 18.07 2.73
N LEU A 38 -3.51 16.91 3.23
CA LEU A 38 -3.20 16.75 4.65
C LEU A 38 -1.92 17.52 5.00
N MET A 39 -2.03 18.53 5.86
CA MET A 39 -0.88 19.30 6.34
C MET A 39 -0.25 18.69 7.60
N CYS A 40 -1.08 18.35 8.58
CA CYS A 40 -0.65 17.88 9.88
C CYS A 40 -1.63 16.82 10.39
N LYS A 41 -1.09 15.84 11.13
CA LYS A 41 -1.86 14.82 11.82
C LYS A 41 -1.53 14.86 13.31
N VAL A 42 -2.54 15.08 14.13
CA VAL A 42 -2.40 15.20 15.58
C VAL A 42 -2.85 13.90 16.24
N HIS A 43 -1.95 13.31 17.03
CA HIS A 43 -2.25 12.15 17.86
C HIS A 43 -2.48 12.60 19.30
N THR A 44 -3.65 12.29 19.85
CA THR A 44 -3.99 12.64 21.23
C THR A 44 -4.89 11.57 21.84
N LYS A 45 -4.76 11.34 23.15
CA LYS A 45 -5.63 10.46 23.92
C LYS A 45 -6.70 11.31 24.60
N ARG A 46 -7.97 10.97 24.42
CA ARG A 46 -9.11 11.66 25.05
C ARG A 46 -9.88 10.66 25.90
N LYS A 47 -10.24 11.07 27.13
CA LYS A 47 -10.99 10.22 28.07
C LYS A 47 -12.48 10.17 27.73
N ASN A 48 -13.06 11.32 27.36
CA ASN A 48 -14.49 11.44 27.07
C ASN A 48 -14.73 11.27 25.57
N VAL A 49 -15.15 10.07 25.19
CA VAL A 49 -15.51 9.69 23.82
C VAL A 49 -16.97 9.29 23.75
N PHE A 50 -17.60 9.59 22.62
CA PHE A 50 -19.00 9.32 22.35
C PHE A 50 -19.10 8.48 21.08
N ASN A 51 -20.08 7.58 21.05
CA ASN A 51 -20.46 6.84 19.85
C ASN A 51 -21.72 7.49 19.26
N ILE A 52 -21.58 7.99 18.04
CA ILE A 52 -22.63 8.69 17.31
C ILE A 52 -23.14 7.74 16.23
N ASN A 53 -24.43 7.42 16.30
CA ASN A 53 -25.12 6.56 15.33
C ASN A 53 -24.38 5.25 15.02
N ASN A 54 -23.80 4.61 16.05
CA ASN A 54 -23.08 3.33 16.00
C ASN A 54 -21.93 3.24 14.98
N SER A 55 -21.46 4.38 14.45
CA SER A 55 -20.53 4.41 13.31
C SER A 55 -19.37 5.36 13.51
N LEU A 56 -19.58 6.48 14.22
CA LEU A 56 -18.56 7.49 14.44
C LEU A 56 -18.23 7.59 15.93
N ILE A 57 -16.98 7.28 16.27
CA ILE A 57 -16.46 7.46 17.63
C ILE A 57 -15.61 8.73 17.66
N ALA A 58 -16.02 9.70 18.46
CA ALA A 58 -15.35 10.99 18.55
C ALA A 58 -15.31 11.55 19.97
N SER A 59 -14.33 12.42 20.24
CA SER A 59 -14.19 13.10 21.52
C SER A 59 -15.30 14.13 21.74
N ALA A 60 -15.66 14.36 23.01
CA ALA A 60 -16.64 15.38 23.44
C ALA A 60 -16.53 16.74 22.72
N GLU A 61 -15.31 17.25 22.57
CA GLU A 61 -15.00 18.57 21.99
C GLU A 61 -14.90 18.56 20.46
N HIS A 62 -15.03 17.40 19.81
CA HIS A 62 -15.00 17.33 18.36
C HIS A 62 -16.23 18.07 17.81
N LYS A 63 -16.05 18.88 16.77
CA LYS A 63 -17.15 19.59 16.12
C LYS A 63 -17.65 18.81 14.92
N ILE A 64 -18.95 18.78 14.73
CA ILE A 64 -19.63 18.16 13.60
C ILE A 64 -20.64 19.15 13.03
N PHE A 65 -20.83 19.11 11.71
CA PHE A 65 -21.87 19.89 11.04
C PHE A 65 -23.25 19.27 11.26
N THR A 66 -24.17 20.09 11.75
CA THR A 66 -25.57 19.73 12.02
C THR A 66 -26.51 20.65 11.25
N PHE A 67 -27.68 20.13 10.92
CA PHE A 67 -28.80 20.89 10.38
C PHE A 67 -30.03 20.71 11.28
N ASN A 68 -30.61 21.81 11.73
CA ASN A 68 -31.88 21.81 12.49
C ASN A 68 -32.66 23.10 12.18
N GLU A 69 -33.66 23.45 13.00
CA GLU A 69 -34.46 24.67 12.82
C GLU A 69 -33.62 25.96 12.79
N ASN A 70 -32.46 25.96 13.45
CA ASN A 70 -31.53 27.09 13.47
C ASN A 70 -30.54 27.09 12.28
N GLY A 71 -30.78 26.22 11.29
CA GLY A 71 -30.01 26.09 10.05
C GLY A 71 -28.75 25.24 10.19
N PHE A 72 -27.79 25.48 9.29
CA PHE A 72 -26.49 24.82 9.23
C PHE A 72 -25.54 25.39 10.29
N ARG A 73 -25.05 24.57 11.22
CA ARG A 73 -24.11 24.99 12.27
C ARG A 73 -23.11 23.90 12.61
N GLU A 74 -21.97 24.29 13.19
CA GLU A 74 -21.08 23.37 13.88
C GLU A 74 -21.50 23.21 15.34
N LYS A 75 -21.59 21.98 15.81
CA LYS A 75 -21.91 21.66 17.21
C LYS A 75 -20.87 20.70 17.77
N MET A 76 -20.53 20.82 19.06
CA MET A 76 -19.66 19.83 19.70
C MET A 76 -20.43 18.54 19.92
N VAL A 77 -19.73 17.40 19.87
CA VAL A 77 -20.35 16.08 20.05
C VAL A 77 -21.10 15.96 21.38
N LYS A 78 -20.55 16.52 22.46
CA LYS A 78 -21.20 16.51 23.79
C LYS A 78 -22.55 17.25 23.83
N ASP A 79 -22.77 18.19 22.91
CA ASP A 79 -23.96 19.03 22.89
C ASP A 79 -25.03 18.50 21.91
N LEU A 80 -24.74 17.42 21.16
CA LEU A 80 -25.66 16.83 20.19
C LEU A 80 -26.94 16.30 20.87
N THR A 81 -28.08 16.56 20.25
CA THR A 81 -29.39 16.01 20.65
C THR A 81 -29.95 15.10 19.56
N LYS A 82 -31.05 14.39 19.86
CA LYS A 82 -31.71 13.50 18.88
C LYS A 82 -32.38 14.26 17.73
N ASP A 83 -32.61 15.55 17.90
CA ASP A 83 -33.24 16.42 16.90
C ASP A 83 -32.22 17.04 15.93
N ASP A 84 -30.92 16.86 16.18
CA ASP A 84 -29.86 17.34 15.30
C ASP A 84 -29.64 16.37 14.13
N TYR A 85 -29.86 16.84 12.90
CA TYR A 85 -29.53 16.05 11.71
C TYR A 85 -28.05 16.23 11.36
N LEU A 86 -27.32 15.12 11.27
CA LEU A 86 -25.93 15.14 10.84
C LEU A 86 -25.82 15.34 9.33
N ILE A 87 -24.91 16.20 8.93
CA ILE A 87 -24.69 16.48 7.51
C ILE A 87 -23.67 15.49 6.95
N LEU A 88 -24.14 14.69 5.99
CA LEU A 88 -23.33 13.68 5.32
C LEU A 88 -23.35 13.90 3.80
N PRO A 89 -22.21 13.76 3.11
CA PRO A 89 -22.19 13.80 1.66
C PRO A 89 -22.96 12.59 1.09
N ARG A 90 -24.04 12.85 0.34
CA ARG A 90 -24.88 11.81 -0.28
C ARG A 90 -24.27 11.21 -1.54
N LYS A 91 -23.67 12.07 -2.37
CA LYS A 91 -23.04 11.71 -3.64
C LYS A 91 -21.69 12.39 -3.71
N LEU A 92 -20.65 11.62 -3.98
CA LEU A 92 -19.30 12.11 -4.22
C LEU A 92 -18.97 11.85 -5.68
N GLU A 93 -18.78 12.92 -6.46
CA GLU A 93 -18.39 12.79 -7.86
C GLU A 93 -16.89 12.53 -7.96
N VAL A 94 -16.53 11.26 -8.11
CA VAL A 94 -15.15 10.84 -8.31
C VAL A 94 -14.81 10.97 -9.78
N LYS A 95 -13.85 11.83 -10.12
CA LYS A 95 -13.36 11.95 -11.50
C LYS A 95 -12.67 10.66 -11.91
N GLU A 96 -13.06 10.11 -13.06
CA GLU A 96 -12.38 8.96 -13.65
C GLU A 96 -10.90 9.28 -13.90
N LYS A 97 -10.00 8.46 -13.34
CA LYS A 97 -8.56 8.57 -13.58
C LYS A 97 -8.18 7.49 -14.57
N ARG A 98 -7.81 7.87 -15.81
CA ARG A 98 -7.26 6.93 -16.80
C ARG A 98 -5.99 6.31 -16.23
N ILE A 99 -6.06 5.03 -15.89
CA ILE A 99 -4.90 4.26 -15.44
C ILE A 99 -4.11 3.89 -16.70
N LYS A 100 -2.84 4.33 -16.79
CA LYS A 100 -1.92 3.80 -17.80
C LYS A 100 -1.56 2.39 -17.37
N ILE A 101 -1.94 1.40 -18.18
CA ILE A 101 -1.39 0.06 -18.04
C ILE A 101 0.12 0.20 -18.29
N PRO A 102 0.98 -0.15 -17.33
CA PRO A 102 2.42 -0.05 -17.55
C PRO A 102 2.80 -0.95 -18.72
N ASN A 103 3.73 -0.49 -19.56
CA ASN A 103 4.31 -1.34 -20.59
C ASN A 103 5.09 -2.46 -19.90
N PHE A 104 4.55 -3.67 -19.93
CA PHE A 104 5.25 -4.84 -19.46
C PHE A 104 6.15 -5.35 -20.58
N GLU A 105 7.45 -5.50 -20.32
CA GLU A 105 8.31 -6.31 -21.18
C GLU A 105 7.92 -7.77 -20.99
N VAL A 106 7.18 -8.34 -21.95
CA VAL A 106 6.79 -9.74 -21.92
C VAL A 106 7.97 -10.60 -22.37
N GLY A 107 8.74 -11.10 -21.42
CA GLY A 107 9.73 -12.14 -21.67
C GLY A 107 9.04 -13.46 -22.05
N ARG A 108 9.29 -13.99 -23.24
CA ARG A 108 8.84 -15.34 -23.62
C ARG A 108 9.71 -16.37 -22.91
N ILE A 109 9.12 -17.12 -21.99
CA ILE A 109 9.80 -18.22 -21.29
C ILE A 109 9.43 -19.53 -21.99
N LYS A 110 10.42 -20.41 -22.19
CA LYS A 110 10.17 -21.77 -22.67
C LYS A 110 9.37 -22.54 -21.61
N LYS A 111 8.22 -23.10 -22.01
CA LYS A 111 7.44 -23.97 -21.14
C LYS A 111 8.23 -25.26 -20.89
N VAL A 112 8.51 -25.56 -19.63
CA VAL A 112 9.17 -26.80 -19.23
C VAL A 112 8.12 -27.76 -18.68
N SER A 113 7.97 -28.93 -19.31
CA SER A 113 6.95 -29.92 -18.95
C SER A 113 7.52 -31.19 -18.31
N LYS A 114 8.84 -31.39 -18.36
CA LYS A 114 9.52 -32.58 -17.86
C LYS A 114 10.81 -32.19 -17.13
N LEU A 115 11.14 -32.93 -16.08
CA LEU A 115 12.42 -32.81 -15.38
C LEU A 115 13.55 -33.38 -16.24
N THR A 116 14.34 -32.51 -16.86
CA THR A 116 15.54 -32.91 -17.62
C THR A 116 16.78 -32.91 -16.71
N LYS A 117 17.86 -33.58 -17.12
CA LYS A 117 19.15 -33.56 -16.39
C LYS A 117 19.64 -32.12 -16.13
N LYS A 118 19.56 -31.24 -17.15
CA LYS A 118 19.94 -29.82 -17.04
C LYS A 118 19.06 -29.06 -16.04
N LEU A 119 17.73 -29.28 -16.08
CA LEU A 119 16.83 -28.66 -15.10
C LEU A 119 17.11 -29.17 -13.69
N ALA A 120 17.27 -30.48 -13.49
CA ALA A 120 17.59 -31.07 -12.19
C ALA A 120 18.91 -30.52 -11.64
N GLN A 121 19.94 -30.40 -12.48
CA GLN A 121 21.22 -29.82 -12.11
C GLN A 121 21.09 -28.36 -11.67
N PHE A 122 20.34 -27.55 -12.43
CA PHE A 122 20.07 -26.16 -12.06
C PHE A 122 19.30 -26.05 -10.72
N LEU A 123 18.26 -26.88 -10.54
CA LEU A 123 17.47 -26.89 -9.31
C LEU A 123 18.31 -27.29 -8.10
N GLY A 124 19.21 -28.26 -8.24
CA GLY A 124 20.14 -28.63 -7.17
C GLY A 124 21.09 -27.50 -6.79
N TYR A 125 21.65 -26.81 -7.79
CA TYR A 125 22.51 -25.65 -7.56
C TYR A 125 21.76 -24.48 -6.90
N TYR A 126 20.53 -24.19 -7.36
CA TYR A 126 19.67 -23.19 -6.72
C TYR A 126 19.29 -23.59 -5.29
N TYR A 127 19.01 -24.86 -5.02
CA TYR A 127 18.69 -25.33 -3.68
C TYR A 127 19.87 -25.17 -2.70
N GLY A 128 21.10 -25.34 -3.18
CA GLY A 128 22.32 -25.15 -2.39
C GLY A 128 22.68 -23.69 -2.16
N ASP A 129 22.90 -22.94 -3.25
CA ASP A 129 23.51 -21.59 -3.22
C ASP A 129 22.56 -20.46 -3.66
N GLY A 130 21.28 -20.79 -3.86
CA GLY A 130 20.25 -19.82 -4.20
C GLY A 130 19.84 -18.96 -3.01
N ASP A 131 19.53 -17.71 -3.31
CA ASP A 131 18.91 -16.80 -2.38
C ASP A 131 17.46 -17.24 -2.12
N LYS A 132 17.13 -17.45 -0.84
CA LYS A 132 15.79 -17.83 -0.37
C LYS A 132 14.86 -16.62 -0.22
N SER A 133 15.41 -15.40 -0.30
CA SER A 133 14.61 -14.19 -0.29
C SER A 133 14.00 -13.95 -1.69
N PHE A 134 12.73 -14.33 -1.84
CA PHE A 134 11.92 -14.00 -3.03
C PHE A 134 11.49 -12.52 -3.04
N CYS A 135 12.39 -11.61 -2.70
CA CYS A 135 12.12 -10.17 -2.74
C CYS A 135 12.12 -9.71 -4.21
N ASN A 136 11.05 -9.04 -4.64
CA ASN A 136 10.88 -8.46 -5.97
C ASN A 136 10.80 -9.46 -7.14
N ASN A 137 10.25 -10.67 -6.95
CA ASN A 137 10.06 -11.67 -8.02
C ASN A 137 11.35 -12.01 -8.78
N ARG A 138 12.49 -12.10 -8.08
CA ARG A 138 13.80 -12.41 -8.67
C ARG A 138 14.44 -13.61 -7.99
N ILE A 139 15.08 -14.46 -8.79
CA ILE A 139 16.00 -15.50 -8.33
C ILE A 139 17.41 -14.93 -8.35
N ARG A 140 18.14 -15.05 -7.24
CA ARG A 140 19.55 -14.66 -7.13
C ARG A 140 20.40 -15.86 -6.73
N ILE A 141 21.58 -15.98 -7.33
CA ILE A 141 22.60 -16.96 -6.96
C ILE A 141 23.92 -16.19 -6.86
N ARG A 142 24.69 -16.43 -5.80
CA ARG A 142 25.97 -15.76 -5.57
C ARG A 142 27.07 -16.80 -5.52
N ASP A 143 28.11 -16.61 -6.33
CA ASP A 143 29.29 -17.47 -6.31
C ASP A 143 30.55 -16.65 -6.59
N LYS A 144 31.67 -17.06 -6.01
CA LYS A 144 33.00 -16.46 -6.26
C LYS A 144 33.56 -16.85 -7.63
N ASN A 145 33.15 -18.00 -8.15
CA ASN A 145 33.60 -18.59 -9.40
C ASN A 145 32.74 -18.12 -10.58
N LEU A 146 33.25 -17.11 -11.30
CA LEU A 146 32.60 -16.55 -12.49
C LEU A 146 32.37 -17.61 -13.59
N LYS A 147 33.25 -18.62 -13.73
CA LYS A 147 33.09 -19.68 -14.74
C LYS A 147 31.85 -20.52 -14.43
N LEU A 148 31.60 -20.80 -13.15
CA LEU A 148 30.43 -21.55 -12.69
C LEU A 148 29.14 -20.78 -12.95
N LEU A 149 29.11 -19.48 -12.62
CA LEU A 149 27.96 -18.60 -12.92
C LEU A 149 27.65 -18.54 -14.41
N ARG A 150 28.68 -18.44 -15.26
CA ARG A 150 28.51 -18.46 -16.72
C ARG A 150 28.00 -19.81 -17.22
N TYR A 151 28.45 -20.92 -16.64
CA TYR A 151 27.98 -22.26 -16.98
C TYR A 151 26.50 -22.44 -16.64
N TYR A 152 26.09 -22.13 -15.41
CA TYR A 152 24.67 -22.19 -15.02
C TYR A 152 23.82 -21.15 -15.75
N GLY A 153 24.40 -20.02 -16.15
CA GLY A 153 23.70 -19.05 -16.98
C GLY A 153 23.34 -19.58 -18.37
N LYS A 154 24.21 -20.39 -18.98
CA LYS A 154 23.88 -21.12 -20.22
C LYS A 154 22.80 -22.18 -20.01
N ILE A 155 22.83 -22.88 -18.87
CA ILE A 155 21.77 -23.86 -18.54
C ILE A 155 20.40 -23.16 -18.44
N LEU A 156 20.33 -22.00 -17.81
CA LEU A 156 19.10 -21.19 -17.73
C LEU A 156 18.59 -20.76 -19.11
N GLU A 157 19.49 -20.32 -19.99
CA GLU A 157 19.14 -19.96 -21.37
C GLU A 157 18.64 -21.16 -22.18
N ASP A 158 19.27 -22.32 -22.02
CA ASP A 158 18.87 -23.56 -22.67
C ASP A 158 17.47 -24.00 -22.21
N VAL A 159 17.26 -24.06 -20.90
CA VAL A 159 16.04 -24.60 -20.27
C VAL A 159 14.87 -23.63 -20.39
N PHE A 160 15.07 -22.35 -20.06
CA PHE A 160 14.00 -21.36 -19.95
C PHE A 160 13.99 -20.34 -21.09
N GLY A 161 15.03 -20.27 -21.91
CA GLY A 161 15.18 -19.19 -22.91
C GLY A 161 15.52 -17.84 -22.28
N LEU A 162 15.94 -17.83 -21.01
CA LEU A 162 16.22 -16.62 -20.24
C LEU A 162 17.71 -16.37 -20.16
N LYS A 163 18.16 -15.19 -20.56
CA LYS A 163 19.53 -14.74 -20.37
C LYS A 163 19.69 -14.09 -18.99
N PRO A 164 20.46 -14.68 -18.07
CA PRO A 164 20.65 -14.10 -16.76
C PRO A 164 21.64 -12.92 -16.82
N LYS A 165 21.44 -11.95 -15.93
CA LYS A 165 22.38 -10.86 -15.70
C LYS A 165 23.43 -11.31 -14.67
N ILE A 166 24.71 -11.22 -15.03
CA ILE A 166 25.83 -11.52 -14.14
C ILE A 166 26.53 -10.21 -13.79
N GLU A 167 26.58 -9.88 -12.50
CA GLU A 167 27.16 -8.63 -12.00
C GLU A 167 28.10 -8.90 -10.83
N ASN A 168 29.14 -8.07 -10.70
CA ASN A 168 29.97 -8.06 -9.49
C ASN A 168 29.17 -7.42 -8.37
N VAL A 169 28.99 -8.15 -7.28
CA VAL A 169 28.36 -7.61 -6.07
C VAL A 169 29.39 -6.75 -5.35
N LYS A 170 29.13 -5.44 -5.24
CA LYS A 170 29.89 -4.58 -4.31
C LYS A 170 29.65 -5.11 -2.90
N LYS A 171 30.67 -5.14 -2.04
CA LYS A 171 30.47 -5.41 -0.61
C LYS A 171 29.55 -4.33 -0.07
N ASP A 172 28.25 -4.63 0.03
CA ASP A 172 27.34 -3.79 0.78
C ASP A 172 27.79 -3.80 2.24
N LYS A 173 28.12 -2.61 2.75
CA LYS A 173 28.30 -2.38 4.18
C LYS A 173 26.92 -2.52 4.83
N GLY A 174 26.61 -3.72 5.30
CA GLY A 174 25.43 -4.01 6.11
C GLY A 174 24.15 -4.19 5.29
N LEU A 175 23.65 -5.40 5.25
CA LEU A 175 22.39 -5.80 5.89
C LEU A 175 22.21 -7.30 5.68
N PHE A 176 21.68 -7.95 6.72
CA PHE A 176 21.44 -9.38 6.92
C PHE A 176 22.65 -10.18 7.41
N PRO A 177 22.81 -10.33 8.75
CA PRO A 177 23.47 -11.52 9.27
C PRO A 177 22.64 -12.76 8.88
N LEU A 178 23.35 -13.87 8.67
CA LEU A 178 22.78 -15.22 8.65
C LEU A 178 21.98 -15.49 9.93
#